data_AF-A0A849V6V7-F1
#
_entry.id   AF-A0A849V6V7-F1
#
_cell.length_a   1.000
_cell.length_b   1.000
_cell.length_c   1.000
_cell.angle_alpha   90.00
_cell.angle_beta   90.00
_cell.angle_gamma   90.00
#
_symmetry.space_group_name_H-M   'P 1'
#
loop_
_entity.id
_entity.type
_entity.pdbx_description
1 polymer ?
#
loop_
_entity_poly.entity_id
_entity_poly.type
_entity_poly.pdbx_seq_one_letter_code
_entity_poly.pdbx_strand_id
1 'polypeptide(L)'
;MRDSVLKKIFFKSDKSIGYGKWLKLTLLEAYLGEQLLEMLLSFSSYQEDQEFELYSGTASFGYKTSNLEDFIAATLINKWLCKHITELLHVKFLKHYELLRCHPATEHSDIQYEINPEKVYLLTELKLSYNTIWVTLNLIVDVIVYVLSGSLVAALTTGAFVEFIRRFKF
;
A
#
# COMPACT_ATOMS: atom_id res chain seq x y z
N MET A 1 -15.51 -10.21 -16.57
CA MET A 1 -15.81 -9.75 -15.19
C MET A 1 -14.51 -9.26 -14.58
N ARG A 2 -14.48 -8.06 -14.02
CA ARG A 2 -13.26 -7.49 -13.41
C ARG A 2 -12.93 -8.30 -12.16
N ASP A 3 -11.69 -8.77 -12.01
CA ASP A 3 -11.28 -9.52 -10.83
C ASP A 3 -11.42 -8.64 -9.57
N SER A 4 -11.94 -9.24 -8.49
CA SER A 4 -12.11 -8.52 -7.22
C SER A 4 -10.75 -8.18 -6.61
N VAL A 5 -10.49 -6.89 -6.42
CA VAL A 5 -9.25 -6.40 -5.79
C VAL A 5 -9.12 -6.90 -4.36
N LEU A 6 -10.22 -7.06 -3.62
CA LEU A 6 -10.22 -7.67 -2.29
C LEU A 6 -9.67 -9.10 -2.34
N LYS A 7 -10.10 -9.91 -3.32
CA LYS A 7 -9.55 -11.25 -3.52
C LYS A 7 -8.04 -11.16 -3.81
N LYS A 8 -7.63 -10.21 -4.65
CA LYS A 8 -6.21 -10.02 -4.95
C LYS A 8 -5.39 -9.63 -3.71
N ILE A 9 -5.94 -8.83 -2.79
CA ILE A 9 -5.24 -8.44 -1.55
C ILE A 9 -5.03 -9.64 -0.61
N PHE A 10 -6.05 -10.47 -0.42
CA PHE A 10 -6.02 -11.57 0.53
C PHE A 10 -5.37 -12.84 -0.02
N PHE A 11 -5.52 -13.12 -1.31
CA PHE A 11 -4.97 -14.34 -1.91
C PHE A 11 -3.60 -14.07 -2.53
N LYS A 12 -2.61 -14.81 -2.02
CA LYS A 12 -1.24 -14.76 -2.53
C LYS A 12 -1.17 -15.30 -3.96
N SER A 13 -0.49 -14.57 -4.85
CA SER A 13 -0.10 -15.10 -6.16
C SER A 13 1.17 -15.95 -6.04
N ASP A 14 2.12 -15.50 -5.23
CA ASP A 14 3.41 -16.17 -5.05
C ASP A 14 3.37 -17.19 -3.90
N LYS A 15 3.70 -18.45 -4.21
CA LYS A 15 3.77 -19.55 -3.24
C LYS A 15 5.03 -19.49 -2.37
N SER A 16 6.07 -18.73 -2.77
CA SER A 16 7.33 -18.58 -2.04
C SER A 16 7.16 -17.87 -0.68
N ILE A 17 6.08 -17.11 -0.51
CA ILE A 17 5.79 -16.35 0.69
C ILE A 17 4.90 -17.15 1.63
N GLY A 18 5.36 -17.32 2.88
CA GLY A 18 4.60 -17.96 3.95
C GLY A 18 3.33 -17.17 4.31
N TYR A 19 2.26 -17.88 4.66
CA TYR A 19 0.95 -17.27 4.94
C TYR A 19 0.98 -16.26 6.09
N GLY A 20 1.74 -16.53 7.16
CA GLY A 20 1.87 -15.58 8.28
C GLY A 20 2.54 -14.27 7.87
N LYS A 21 3.55 -14.34 7.01
CA LYS A 21 4.21 -13.15 6.44
C LYS A 21 3.26 -12.38 5.53
N TRP A 22 2.48 -13.08 4.70
CA TRP A 22 1.47 -12.46 3.86
C TRP A 22 0.42 -11.72 4.69
N LEU A 23 -0.09 -12.34 5.75
CA LEU A 23 -1.07 -11.72 6.64
C LEU A 23 -0.49 -10.50 7.37
N LYS A 24 0.75 -10.59 7.86
CA LYS A 24 1.46 -9.44 8.45
C LYS A 24 1.56 -8.28 7.46
N LEU A 25 1.94 -8.55 6.21
CA LEU A 25 2.01 -7.53 5.16
C LEU A 25 0.64 -6.97 4.81
N THR A 26 -0.41 -7.80 4.75
CA THR A 26 -1.79 -7.33 4.52
C THR A 26 -2.29 -6.44 5.65
N LEU A 27 -1.97 -6.74 6.91
CA LEU A 27 -2.33 -5.86 8.03
C LEU A 27 -1.57 -4.54 7.97
N LEU A 28 -0.27 -4.58 7.66
CA LEU A 28 0.54 -3.38 7.46
C LEU A 28 0.02 -2.54 6.29
N GLU A 29 -0.37 -3.19 5.20
CA GLU A 29 -1.00 -2.57 4.03
C GLU A 29 -2.35 -1.94 4.36
N ALA A 30 -3.21 -2.62 5.14
CA ALA A 30 -4.47 -2.02 5.58
C ALA A 30 -4.24 -0.81 6.51
N TYR A 31 -3.15 -0.81 7.29
CA TYR A 31 -2.80 0.29 8.18
C TYR A 31 -2.16 1.48 7.43
N LEU A 32 -1.09 1.28 6.66
CA LEU A 32 -0.34 2.37 6.00
C LEU A 32 -0.72 2.58 4.53
N GLY A 33 -1.53 1.70 3.96
CA GLY A 33 -1.79 1.67 2.53
C GLY A 33 -2.41 2.95 2.00
N GLU A 34 -3.29 3.61 2.77
CA GLU A 34 -3.85 4.90 2.34
C GLU A 34 -2.76 5.97 2.16
N GLN A 35 -1.85 6.10 3.13
CA GLN A 35 -0.73 7.04 3.07
C GLN A 35 0.24 6.69 1.94
N LEU A 36 0.54 5.40 1.74
CA LEU A 36 1.39 4.94 0.66
C LEU A 36 0.76 5.20 -0.71
N LEU A 37 -0.55 4.98 -0.86
CA LEU A 37 -1.27 5.27 -2.10
C LEU A 37 -1.29 6.76 -2.40
N GLU A 38 -1.41 7.62 -1.39
CA GLU A 38 -1.34 9.08 -1.56
C GLU A 38 0.05 9.56 -1.97
N MET A 39 1.11 8.99 -1.38
CA MET A 39 2.48 9.22 -1.83
C MET A 39 2.67 8.78 -3.27
N LEU A 40 2.23 7.55 -3.62
CA LEU A 40 2.30 7.08 -5.00
C LEU A 40 1.52 8.00 -5.96
N LEU A 41 0.30 8.40 -5.63
CA LEU A 41 -0.46 9.35 -6.45
C LEU A 41 0.30 10.66 -6.66
N SER A 42 0.89 11.20 -5.59
CA SER A 42 1.69 12.44 -5.66
C SER A 42 2.87 12.27 -6.59
N PHE A 43 3.60 11.17 -6.49
CA PHE A 43 4.74 10.85 -7.36
C PHE A 43 4.32 10.62 -8.81
N SER A 44 3.14 10.03 -9.05
CA SER A 44 2.62 9.82 -10.41
C SER A 44 2.20 11.14 -11.09
N SER A 45 1.84 12.15 -10.29
CA SER A 45 1.46 13.47 -10.78
C SER A 45 2.64 14.39 -11.06
N TYR A 46 3.82 14.07 -10.51
CA TYR A 46 5.03 14.85 -10.70
C TYR A 46 5.74 14.39 -11.98
N GLN A 47 5.91 15.30 -12.94
CA GLN A 47 6.72 15.08 -14.13
C GLN A 47 8.00 15.91 -13.99
N GLU A 48 9.13 15.21 -13.90
CA GLU A 48 10.45 15.86 -13.93
C GLU A 48 10.88 16.04 -15.39
N ASP A 49 11.12 17.29 -15.79
CA ASP A 49 11.68 17.74 -17.07
C ASP A 49 11.17 17.06 -18.35
N GLN A 50 10.08 17.61 -18.91
CA GLN A 50 9.47 17.21 -20.19
C GLN A 50 10.37 17.39 -21.43
N GLU A 51 11.57 17.95 -21.33
CA GLU A 51 12.35 18.33 -22.52
C GLU A 51 13.02 17.15 -23.24
N PHE A 52 13.28 16.02 -22.57
CA PHE A 52 14.05 14.90 -23.16
C PHE A 52 13.19 13.68 -23.59
N GLU A 53 12.00 13.48 -23.02
CA GLU A 53 11.18 12.27 -23.28
C GLU A 53 10.32 12.35 -24.55
N LEU A 54 10.19 13.52 -25.19
CA LEU A 54 9.44 13.67 -26.44
C LEU A 54 10.10 12.92 -27.62
N TYR A 55 11.40 12.60 -27.52
CA TYR A 55 12.18 11.96 -28.57
C TYR A 55 12.29 10.43 -28.46
N SER A 56 11.99 9.83 -27.29
CA SER A 56 12.23 8.40 -27.04
C SER A 56 10.99 7.50 -27.19
N GLY A 57 9.79 8.06 -27.38
CA GLY A 57 8.56 7.28 -27.63
C GLY A 57 8.08 6.41 -26.46
N THR A 58 8.87 6.27 -25.40
CA THR A 58 8.49 5.73 -24.10
C THR A 58 8.13 6.89 -23.20
N ALA A 59 6.86 7.29 -23.22
CA ALA A 59 6.34 8.26 -22.26
C ALA A 59 6.48 7.65 -20.85
N SER A 60 7.46 8.12 -20.08
CA SER A 60 7.50 7.79 -18.66
C SER A 60 6.52 8.72 -17.93
N PHE A 61 5.79 8.14 -17.00
CA PHE A 61 4.77 8.86 -16.26
C PHE A 61 5.13 8.80 -14.78
N GLY A 62 5.41 9.97 -14.21
CA GLY A 62 5.71 10.13 -12.79
C GLY A 62 7.19 10.26 -12.46
N TYR A 63 7.46 10.62 -11.21
CA TYR A 63 8.81 10.75 -10.66
C TYR A 63 9.51 9.39 -10.60
N LYS A 64 10.75 9.35 -11.08
CA LYS A 64 11.63 8.17 -10.99
C LYS A 64 12.53 8.31 -9.78
N THR A 65 12.54 7.30 -8.91
CA THR A 65 13.45 7.26 -7.77
C THR A 65 14.34 6.02 -7.80
N SER A 66 15.58 6.16 -7.36
CA SER A 66 16.49 5.03 -7.15
C SER A 66 16.18 4.22 -5.89
N ASN A 67 15.38 4.77 -4.95
CA ASN A 67 15.09 4.17 -3.66
C ASN A 67 13.58 3.99 -3.43
N LEU A 68 13.16 2.76 -3.14
CA LEU A 68 11.77 2.45 -2.72
C LEU A 68 11.34 3.22 -1.47
N GLU A 69 12.30 3.63 -0.63
CA GLU A 69 12.05 4.39 0.60
C GLU A 69 11.50 5.79 0.33
N ASP A 70 11.75 6.37 -0.85
CA ASP A 70 11.28 7.71 -1.18
C ASP A 70 9.75 7.78 -1.34
N PHE A 71 9.12 6.63 -1.63
CA PHE A 71 7.66 6.50 -1.64
C PHE A 71 7.06 6.45 -0.23
N ILE A 72 7.89 6.40 0.82
CA ILE A 72 7.46 6.33 2.21
C ILE A 72 7.43 7.75 2.78
N ALA A 73 6.25 8.21 3.19
CA ALA A 73 6.12 9.48 3.88
C ALA A 73 6.94 9.49 5.19
N ALA A 74 7.63 10.60 5.48
CA ALA A 74 8.60 10.74 6.55
C ALA A 74 8.00 10.95 7.96
N THR A 75 6.98 10.18 8.36
CA THR A 75 6.41 10.22 9.72
C THR A 75 7.28 9.43 10.71
N LEU A 76 7.14 9.72 12.02
CA LEU A 76 7.89 9.02 13.07
C LEU A 76 7.63 7.50 13.07
N ILE A 77 6.37 7.11 12.87
CA ILE A 77 5.96 5.70 12.78
C ILE A 77 6.58 5.04 11.55
N ASN A 78 6.59 5.74 10.40
CA ASN A 78 7.14 5.21 9.17
C ASN A 78 8.66 5.05 9.22
N LYS A 79 9.37 5.93 9.93
CA LYS A 79 10.81 5.74 10.19
C LYS A 79 11.08 4.45 10.95
N TRP A 80 10.25 4.14 11.96
CA TRP A 80 10.39 2.91 12.73
C TRP A 80 10.03 1.66 11.91
N LEU A 81 9.00 1.76 11.07
CA LEU A 81 8.51 0.66 10.23
C LEU A 81 9.14 0.58 8.84
N CYS A 82 10.11 1.45 8.51
CA CYS A 82 10.62 1.65 7.16
C CYS A 82 10.96 0.32 6.46
N LYS A 83 11.74 -0.54 7.13
CA LYS A 83 12.12 -1.87 6.61
C LYS A 83 10.92 -2.74 6.23
N HIS A 84 9.84 -2.71 7.03
CA HIS A 84 8.63 -3.47 6.75
C HIS A 84 7.79 -2.85 5.63
N ILE A 85 7.81 -1.53 5.53
CA ILE A 85 7.12 -0.79 4.45
C ILE A 85 7.84 -1.04 3.12
N THR A 86 9.17 -0.98 3.08
CA THR A 86 9.95 -1.29 1.88
C THR A 86 9.71 -2.73 1.42
N GLU A 87 9.64 -3.67 2.37
CA GLU A 87 9.27 -5.05 2.07
C GLU A 87 7.86 -5.18 1.51
N LEU A 88 6.89 -4.43 2.06
CA LEU A 88 5.53 -4.36 1.54
C LEU A 88 5.50 -3.80 0.11
N LEU A 89 6.21 -2.71 -0.16
CA LEU A 89 6.31 -2.10 -1.48
C LEU A 89 6.91 -3.09 -2.49
N HIS A 90 7.99 -3.76 -2.12
CA HIS A 90 8.65 -4.73 -2.99
C HIS A 90 7.78 -5.98 -3.27
N VAL A 91 7.19 -6.56 -2.23
CA VAL A 91 6.42 -7.81 -2.36
C VAL A 91 5.05 -7.57 -2.99
N LYS A 92 4.31 -6.56 -2.53
CA LYS A 92 2.94 -6.35 -2.98
C LYS A 92 2.86 -5.35 -4.12
N PHE A 93 3.42 -4.16 -3.96
CA PHE A 93 3.24 -3.08 -4.93
C PHE A 93 4.04 -3.32 -6.22
N LEU A 94 5.25 -3.85 -6.11
CA LEU A 94 6.10 -4.16 -7.26
C LEU A 94 5.78 -5.55 -7.85
N LYS A 95 5.81 -6.62 -7.05
CA LYS A 95 5.68 -8.00 -7.60
C LYS A 95 4.24 -8.49 -7.80
N HIS A 96 3.30 -8.13 -6.94
CA HIS A 96 1.95 -8.75 -6.95
C HIS A 96 0.88 -7.89 -7.65
N TYR A 97 0.88 -6.58 -7.37
CA TYR A 97 0.00 -5.64 -8.05
C TYR A 97 0.64 -5.08 -9.32
N GLU A 98 1.97 -5.00 -9.36
CA GLU A 98 2.77 -4.34 -10.42
C GLU A 98 2.38 -2.86 -10.60
N LEU A 99 2.02 -2.22 -9.49
CA LEU A 99 1.82 -0.78 -9.38
C LEU A 99 3.13 -0.02 -9.57
N LEU A 100 4.25 -0.64 -9.19
CA LEU A 100 5.59 -0.13 -9.40
C LEU A 100 6.26 -0.92 -10.52
N ARG A 101 6.95 -0.23 -11.42
CA ARG A 101 7.86 -0.80 -12.42
C ARG A 101 9.30 -0.54 -11.98
N CYS A 102 10.16 -1.48 -12.30
CA CYS A 102 11.58 -1.39 -12.08
C CYS A 102 12.24 -1.37 -13.46
N HIS A 103 12.94 -0.30 -13.79
CA HIS A 103 13.76 -0.26 -15.00
C HIS A 103 15.16 -0.79 -14.67
N PRO A 104 15.70 -1.69 -15.49
CA PRO A 104 17.05 -2.18 -15.28
C PRO A 104 18.04 -1.02 -15.36
N ALA A 105 19.00 -1.06 -14.44
CA ALA A 105 20.21 -0.28 -14.51
C ALA A 105 20.89 -0.49 -15.88
N THR A 106 20.80 0.48 -16.79
CA THR A 106 21.80 0.59 -17.87
C THR A 106 23.19 0.73 -17.25
N GLU A 107 24.26 0.38 -17.97
CA GLU A 107 25.65 0.20 -17.46
C GLU A 107 26.23 1.35 -16.60
N HIS A 108 25.54 2.49 -16.49
CA HIS A 108 25.90 3.67 -15.70
C HIS A 108 24.79 4.25 -14.79
N SER A 109 23.65 3.59 -14.64
CA SER A 109 22.50 4.12 -13.89
C SER A 109 22.03 3.14 -12.82
N ASP A 110 21.77 3.60 -11.60
CA ASP A 110 21.15 2.78 -10.55
C ASP A 110 19.76 2.28 -10.97
N ILE A 111 19.27 1.24 -10.28
CA ILE A 111 17.90 0.72 -10.47
C ILE A 111 16.90 1.83 -10.20
N GLN A 112 16.03 2.13 -11.17
CA GLN A 112 14.99 3.14 -11.02
C GLN A 112 13.61 2.50 -10.85
N TYR A 113 12.86 3.04 -9.90
CA TYR A 113 11.48 2.70 -9.60
C TYR A 113 10.56 3.83 -10.07
N GLU A 114 9.53 3.46 -10.80
CA GLU A 114 8.47 4.37 -11.25
C GLU A 114 7.10 3.74 -11.04
N ILE A 115 6.06 4.57 -11.13
CA ILE A 115 4.69 4.10 -11.04
C ILE A 115 4.24 3.63 -12.42
N ASN A 116 3.53 2.51 -12.44
CA ASN A 116 2.97 1.94 -13.65
C ASN A 116 1.72 2.73 -14.10
N PRO A 117 1.79 3.52 -15.20
CA PRO A 117 0.67 4.35 -15.64
C PRO A 117 -0.57 3.52 -16.01
N GLU A 118 -0.38 2.31 -16.54
CA GLU A 118 -1.47 1.41 -16.93
C GLU A 118 -2.24 0.87 -15.73
N LYS A 119 -1.67 0.94 -14.52
CA LYS A 119 -2.24 0.39 -13.29
C LYS A 119 -2.60 1.43 -12.24
N VAL A 120 -2.51 2.73 -12.57
CA VAL A 120 -2.91 3.84 -11.68
C VAL A 120 -4.37 3.69 -11.22
N TYR A 121 -5.26 3.17 -12.07
CA TYR A 121 -6.66 2.91 -11.70
C TYR A 121 -6.81 1.99 -10.48
N LEU A 122 -5.85 1.09 -10.22
CA LEU A 122 -5.86 0.20 -9.06
C LEU A 122 -5.64 0.96 -7.75
N LEU A 123 -5.03 2.15 -7.76
CA LEU A 123 -4.80 2.92 -6.53
C LEU A 123 -6.13 3.30 -5.87
N THR A 124 -7.13 3.73 -6.64
CA THR A 124 -8.47 4.02 -6.13
C THR A 124 -9.17 2.77 -5.61
N GLU A 125 -9.06 1.65 -6.33
CA GLU A 125 -9.70 0.38 -5.92
C GLU A 125 -9.06 -0.20 -4.64
N LEU A 126 -7.74 -0.05 -4.49
CA LEU A 126 -7.01 -0.44 -3.29
C LEU A 126 -7.39 0.47 -2.12
N LYS A 127 -7.49 1.79 -2.32
CA LYS A 127 -7.93 2.73 -1.26
C LYS A 127 -9.30 2.33 -0.71
N LEU A 128 -10.26 2.04 -1.59
CA LEU A 128 -11.59 1.57 -1.19
C LEU A 128 -11.53 0.22 -0.46
N SER A 129 -10.69 -0.69 -0.97
CA SER A 129 -10.51 -2.02 -0.38
C SER A 129 -9.91 -1.94 1.03
N TYR A 130 -8.90 -1.10 1.25
CA TYR A 130 -8.29 -0.92 2.58
C TYR A 130 -9.28 -0.35 3.59
N ASN A 131 -10.10 0.63 3.18
CA ASN A 131 -11.18 1.14 4.04
C ASN A 131 -12.18 0.03 4.39
N THR A 132 -12.56 -0.80 3.42
CA THR A 132 -13.47 -1.93 3.63
C THR A 132 -12.87 -2.97 4.58
N ILE A 133 -11.59 -3.33 4.40
CA ILE A 133 -10.86 -4.25 5.28
C ILE A 133 -10.84 -3.70 6.71
N TRP A 134 -10.55 -2.41 6.87
CA TRP A 134 -10.50 -1.79 8.19
C TRP A 134 -11.86 -1.81 8.91
N VAL A 135 -12.93 -1.40 8.22
CA VAL A 135 -14.29 -1.43 8.78
C VAL A 135 -14.68 -2.86 9.16
N THR A 136 -14.33 -3.84 8.33
CA THR A 136 -14.59 -5.26 8.61
C THR A 136 -13.82 -5.74 9.84
N LEU A 137 -12.54 -5.35 9.98
CA LEU A 137 -11.74 -5.67 11.17
C LEU A 137 -12.33 -5.05 12.44
N ASN A 138 -12.78 -3.79 12.38
CA ASN A 138 -13.40 -3.12 13.51
C ASN A 138 -14.67 -3.84 13.96
N LEU A 139 -15.54 -4.18 13.00
CA LEU A 139 -16.75 -4.96 13.27
C LEU A 139 -16.45 -6.34 13.88
N ILE A 140 -15.41 -7.04 13.39
CA ILE A 140 -15.00 -8.33 13.95
C ILE A 140 -14.56 -8.18 15.41
N VAL A 141 -13.77 -7.14 15.73
CA VAL A 141 -13.34 -6.86 17.09
C VAL A 141 -14.54 -6.59 18.00
N ASP A 142 -15.49 -5.76 17.55
CA ASP A 142 -16.71 -5.45 18.31
C ASP A 142 -17.53 -6.72 18.61
N VAL A 143 -17.71 -7.60 17.62
CA VAL A 143 -18.42 -8.87 17.79
C VAL A 143 -17.70 -9.78 18.78
N ILE A 144 -16.37 -9.92 18.68
CA ILE A 144 -15.58 -10.75 19.60
C ILE A 144 -15.71 -10.22 21.03
N VAL A 145 -15.54 -8.92 21.22
CA VAL A 145 -15.65 -8.28 22.55
C VAL A 145 -17.05 -8.43 23.11
N TYR A 146 -18.08 -8.25 22.29
CA TYR A 146 -19.47 -8.43 22.71
C TYR A 146 -19.74 -9.87 23.16
N VAL A 147 -19.29 -10.87 22.39
CA VAL A 147 -19.48 -12.29 22.73
C VAL A 147 -18.74 -12.66 24.03
N LEU A 148 -17.54 -12.13 24.25
CA LEU A 148 -16.75 -12.44 25.45
C LEU A 148 -17.20 -11.68 26.71
N SER A 149 -17.57 -10.41 26.56
CA SER A 149 -17.92 -9.54 27.70
C SER A 149 -19.40 -9.50 28.02
N GLY A 150 -20.27 -9.87 27.06
CA GLY A 150 -21.72 -9.67 27.15
C GLY A 150 -22.14 -8.20 27.18
N SER A 151 -21.21 -7.25 27.01
CA SER A 151 -21.44 -5.82 27.20
C SER A 151 -21.31 -5.06 25.88
N LEU A 152 -22.41 -4.45 25.46
CA LEU A 152 -22.42 -3.55 24.30
C LEU A 152 -21.51 -2.34 24.52
N VAL A 153 -21.42 -1.83 25.75
CA VAL A 153 -20.57 -0.68 26.09
C VAL A 153 -19.10 -1.03 25.91
N ALA A 154 -18.69 -2.23 26.33
CA ALA A 154 -17.31 -2.69 26.17
C ALA A 154 -16.94 -2.87 24.68
N ALA A 155 -17.85 -3.42 23.88
CA ALA A 155 -17.68 -3.53 22.43
C ALA A 155 -17.50 -2.14 21.79
N LEU A 156 -18.45 -1.22 22.01
CA LEU A 156 -18.39 0.14 21.45
C LEU A 156 -17.14 0.91 21.89
N THR A 157 -16.70 0.76 23.15
CA THR A 157 -15.49 1.41 23.66
C THR A 157 -14.25 0.89 22.94
N THR A 158 -14.19 -0.43 22.70
CA THR A 158 -13.07 -1.06 21.98
C THR A 158 -13.05 -0.66 20.52
N GLY A 159 -14.19 -0.66 19.84
CA GLY A 159 -14.28 -0.22 18.45
C GLY A 159 -13.94 1.26 18.25
N ALA A 160 -14.36 2.12 19.19
CA ALA A 160 -13.96 3.54 19.21
C ALA A 160 -12.44 3.70 19.41
N PHE A 161 -11.84 2.89 20.28
CA PHE A 161 -10.39 2.90 20.50
C PHE A 161 -9.60 2.43 19.28
N VAL A 162 -10.07 1.38 18.59
CA VAL A 162 -9.46 0.91 17.33
C VAL A 162 -9.53 1.98 16.25
N GLU A 163 -10.68 2.65 16.10
CA GLU A 163 -10.83 3.75 15.14
C GLU A 163 -9.99 4.97 15.52
N PHE A 164 -9.79 5.24 16.81
CA PHE A 164 -8.87 6.26 17.27
C PHE A 164 -7.43 5.95 16.83
N ILE A 165 -6.95 4.72 17.03
CA ILE A 165 -5.63 4.28 16.54
C ILE A 165 -5.51 4.45 15.03
N ARG A 166 -6.58 4.16 14.27
CA ARG A 166 -6.61 4.36 12.82
C ARG A 166 -6.32 5.82 12.43
N ARG A 167 -6.94 6.76 13.15
CA ARG A 167 -6.90 8.20 12.85
C ARG A 167 -5.70 8.91 13.45
N PHE A 168 -5.02 8.32 14.44
CA PHE A 168 -3.86 8.92 15.11
C PHE A 168 -2.55 8.86 14.29
N LYS A 169 -2.63 8.61 12.98
CA LYS A 169 -1.47 8.59 12.08
C LYS A 169 -1.07 10.03 11.70
N PHE A 170 -0.43 10.74 12.63
CA PHE A 170 0.30 11.99 12.35
C PHE A 170 1.81 11.76 12.40
#